data_AF-A0A317WV97-F1
#
_entry.id   AF-A0A317WV97-F1
#
_cell.length_a   1.000
_cell.length_b   1.000
_cell.length_c   1.000
_cell.angle_alpha   90.00
_cell.angle_beta   90.00
_cell.angle_gamma   90.00
#
_symmetry.space_group_name_H-M   'P 1'
#
loop_
_entity.id
_entity.type
_entity.pdbx_description
1 polymer ?
#
loop_
_entity_poly.entity_id
_entity_poly.type
_entity_poly.pdbx_seq_one_letter_code
_entity_poly.pdbx_strand_id
1 'polypeptide(L)'
;MKQFLLLLGILSLLSLGSADTIAFNCNSNQVGGAKCKNWGTTFTWDRPSNRTSEQRTRGAGCGRPNRCSRPPYGSGYQCDEYPFKSVRESDRGNQVNRCVAARQNNAQGQALRNFYYSRGEFRNRGCHNQPPCRLSVAFSNASRLGYCQSRPNCRNDGNEYTRSGPARRDEVQESEFFRLASGTVLFAPGGARIGDVVYHVSFRNETLLEERDVVDGENDDDDDAVVENMQVDEDPIVAVVEGWMDENEGF
;
A
#
# COMPACT_ATOMS: atom_id res chain seq x y z
N MET A 1 28.84 55.86 -2.18
CA MET A 1 29.16 54.86 -3.23
C MET A 1 29.38 53.51 -2.55
N LYS A 2 28.82 52.46 -3.17
CA LYS A 2 29.05 51.01 -2.94
C LYS A 2 28.17 50.27 -1.92
N GLN A 3 27.13 49.67 -2.51
CA GLN A 3 26.75 48.26 -2.40
C GLN A 3 26.16 47.75 -1.07
N PHE A 4 24.85 47.96 -0.93
CA PHE A 4 23.99 47.01 -0.23
C PHE A 4 23.81 45.77 -1.14
N LEU A 5 24.43 44.65 -0.79
CA LEU A 5 24.11 43.35 -1.38
C LEU A 5 22.69 42.97 -0.93
N LEU A 6 21.74 43.04 -1.86
CA LEU A 6 20.49 42.30 -1.78
C LEU A 6 20.82 40.81 -1.94
N LEU A 7 20.92 40.09 -0.83
CA LEU A 7 20.74 38.64 -0.78
C LEU A 7 19.27 38.37 -1.09
N LEU A 8 18.95 38.24 -2.38
CA LEU A 8 17.76 37.54 -2.85
C LEU A 8 17.85 36.10 -2.35
N GLY A 9 17.26 35.89 -1.17
CA GLY A 9 16.93 34.57 -0.67
C GLY A 9 15.98 33.93 -1.66
N ILE A 10 16.52 33.11 -2.55
CA ILE A 10 15.78 32.05 -3.21
C ILE A 10 15.50 31.04 -2.10
N LEU A 11 14.48 31.34 -1.30
CA LEU A 11 13.76 30.31 -0.58
C LEU A 11 13.07 29.52 -1.68
N SER A 12 13.77 28.51 -2.20
CA SER A 12 13.17 27.46 -2.99
C SER A 12 12.11 26.83 -2.10
N LEU A 13 10.88 27.35 -2.23
CA LEU A 13 9.67 26.62 -1.88
C LEU A 13 9.78 25.32 -2.66
N LEU A 14 10.31 24.29 -1.98
CA LEU A 14 10.03 22.91 -2.33
C LEU A 14 8.51 22.84 -2.32
N SER A 15 7.89 22.99 -3.49
CA SER A 15 6.55 22.49 -3.70
C SER A 15 6.66 20.99 -3.45
N LEU A 16 6.44 20.60 -2.19
CA LEU A 16 6.08 19.24 -1.86
C LEU A 16 4.80 19.01 -2.66
N GLY A 17 4.96 18.47 -3.87
CA GLY A 17 3.85 18.06 -4.71
C GLY A 17 2.93 17.19 -3.85
N SER A 18 1.63 17.36 -4.02
CA SER A 18 0.64 16.47 -3.43
C SER A 18 1.04 15.03 -3.79
N ALA A 19 1.09 14.15 -2.80
CA ALA A 19 1.31 12.74 -3.07
C ALA A 19 0.10 12.20 -3.83
N ASP A 20 0.33 11.54 -4.96
CA ASP A 20 -0.76 10.79 -5.59
C ASP A 20 -1.14 9.62 -4.69
N THR A 21 -2.45 9.40 -4.52
CA THR A 21 -2.97 8.39 -3.60
C THR A 21 -3.49 7.18 -4.35
N ILE A 22 -2.93 5.99 -4.09
CA ILE A 22 -3.50 4.72 -4.55
C ILE A 22 -4.32 4.09 -3.44
N ALA A 23 -5.53 3.64 -3.75
CA ALA A 23 -6.37 2.91 -2.80
C ALA A 23 -6.48 1.43 -3.17
N PHE A 24 -6.20 0.57 -2.20
CA PHE A 24 -6.44 -0.88 -2.29
C PHE A 24 -7.67 -1.26 -1.49
N ASN A 25 -8.36 -2.32 -1.91
CA ASN A 25 -9.33 -2.98 -1.04
C ASN A 25 -8.62 -3.42 0.26
N CYS A 26 -9.24 -3.07 1.38
CA CYS A 26 -8.81 -3.48 2.70
C CYS A 26 -8.62 -5.01 2.73
N ASN A 27 -7.38 -5.44 2.97
CA ASN A 27 -7.02 -6.81 3.31
C ASN A 27 -6.10 -6.79 4.54
N SER A 28 -5.98 -7.92 5.24
CA SER A 28 -5.23 -8.00 6.52
C SER A 28 -3.75 -7.61 6.41
N ASN A 29 -3.20 -7.58 5.20
CA ASN A 29 -1.77 -7.41 5.00
C ASN A 29 -1.29 -5.97 5.13
N GLN A 30 -1.79 -5.13 4.24
CA GLN A 30 -1.28 -3.77 4.10
C GLN A 30 -1.74 -2.89 5.26
N VAL A 31 -2.97 -3.10 5.75
CA VAL A 31 -3.54 -2.29 6.83
C VAL A 31 -2.90 -2.61 8.18
N GLY A 32 -2.56 -3.88 8.44
CA GLY A 32 -1.80 -4.28 9.62
C GLY A 32 -0.41 -3.66 9.66
N GLY A 33 0.29 -3.60 8.52
CA GLY A 33 1.57 -2.91 8.40
C GLY A 33 1.46 -1.38 8.60
N ALA A 34 0.46 -0.75 8.00
CA ALA A 34 0.22 0.68 8.11
C ALA A 34 -0.13 1.13 9.54
N LYS A 35 -1.12 0.47 10.16
CA LYS A 35 -1.66 0.86 11.48
C LYS A 35 -0.89 0.29 12.66
N CYS A 36 -0.67 -1.02 12.69
CA CYS A 36 -0.23 -1.72 13.90
C CYS A 36 1.29 -1.73 14.13
N LYS A 37 2.04 -1.20 13.15
CA LYS A 37 3.51 -1.25 13.09
C LYS A 37 4.10 0.12 12.77
N ASN A 38 3.26 1.15 12.76
CA ASN A 38 3.63 2.55 12.64
C ASN A 38 4.54 2.86 11.42
N TRP A 39 4.33 2.15 10.31
CA TRP A 39 5.02 2.45 9.06
C TRP A 39 4.41 3.65 8.33
N GLY A 40 3.18 4.03 8.69
CA GLY A 40 2.42 5.08 8.02
C GLY A 40 1.93 4.64 6.64
N THR A 41 1.47 5.60 5.84
CA THR A 41 0.92 5.36 4.50
C THR A 41 1.48 6.26 3.42
N THR A 42 2.32 7.22 3.77
CA THR A 42 2.94 8.12 2.80
C THR A 42 4.40 7.77 2.65
N PHE A 43 4.80 7.43 1.43
CA PHE A 43 6.11 6.85 1.11
C PHE A 43 6.79 7.57 -0.05
N THR A 44 8.06 7.29 -0.22
CA THR A 44 8.90 7.84 -1.28
C THR A 44 9.20 6.74 -2.29
N TRP A 45 8.60 6.82 -3.49
CA TRP A 45 8.99 5.95 -4.59
C TRP A 45 10.25 6.50 -5.26
N ASP A 46 11.31 5.70 -5.26
CA ASP A 46 12.62 6.11 -5.75
C ASP A 46 13.10 5.31 -6.97
N ARG A 47 12.18 4.58 -7.62
CA ARG A 47 12.45 3.70 -8.77
C ARG A 47 13.70 2.84 -8.54
N PRO A 48 13.68 1.96 -7.51
CA PRO A 48 14.87 1.25 -7.09
C PRO A 48 15.42 0.33 -8.17
N SER A 49 16.73 0.15 -8.18
CA SER A 49 17.37 -0.91 -8.97
C SER A 49 16.94 -2.30 -8.49
N ASN A 50 17.08 -3.33 -9.35
CA ASN A 50 16.82 -4.72 -8.95
C ASN A 50 17.59 -5.11 -7.68
N ARG A 51 18.87 -4.72 -7.59
CA ARG A 51 19.71 -4.97 -6.41
C ARG A 51 19.14 -4.33 -5.14
N THR A 52 18.70 -3.08 -5.22
CA THR A 52 18.08 -2.37 -4.09
C THR A 52 16.76 -3.02 -3.70
N SER A 53 15.93 -3.34 -4.68
CA SER A 53 14.65 -4.02 -4.46
C SER A 53 14.83 -5.38 -3.76
N GLU A 54 15.80 -6.19 -4.21
CA GLU A 54 16.12 -7.46 -3.56
C GLU A 54 16.66 -7.29 -2.14
N GLN A 55 17.48 -6.27 -1.89
CA GLN A 55 17.97 -5.95 -0.55
C GLN A 55 16.82 -5.60 0.39
N ARG A 56 15.87 -4.77 -0.08
CA ARG A 56 14.64 -4.43 0.65
C ARG A 56 13.78 -5.65 0.95
N THR A 57 13.59 -6.55 -0.04
CA THR A 57 12.85 -7.81 0.14
C THR A 57 13.51 -8.73 1.16
N ARG A 58 14.85 -8.87 1.12
CA ARG A 58 15.59 -9.61 2.15
C ARG A 58 15.51 -8.93 3.51
N GLY A 59 15.47 -7.59 3.54
CA GLY A 59 15.28 -6.76 4.72
C GLY A 59 13.95 -7.00 5.43
N ALA A 60 12.89 -7.29 4.68
CA ALA A 60 11.57 -7.62 5.21
C ALA A 60 11.49 -9.06 5.74
N GLY A 61 12.37 -9.96 5.28
CA GLY A 61 12.32 -11.39 5.56
C GLY A 61 11.68 -12.22 4.44
N CYS A 62 11.37 -11.62 3.30
CA CYS A 62 10.83 -12.28 2.10
C CYS A 62 11.90 -12.86 1.17
N GLY A 63 13.13 -13.04 1.68
CA GLY A 63 14.24 -13.65 0.96
C GLY A 63 14.28 -15.18 1.07
N ARG A 64 15.41 -15.79 0.69
CA ARG A 64 15.67 -17.22 0.95
C ARG A 64 16.31 -17.39 2.35
N PRO A 65 15.81 -18.29 3.21
CA PRO A 65 14.62 -19.15 3.02
C PRO A 65 13.29 -18.40 3.18
N ASN A 66 12.33 -18.65 2.30
CA ASN A 66 10.99 -18.06 2.35
C ASN A 66 10.09 -18.85 3.31
N ARG A 67 9.49 -18.16 4.29
CA ARG A 67 8.51 -18.73 5.22
C ARG A 67 7.25 -19.21 4.50
N CYS A 68 6.81 -18.48 3.48
CA CYS A 68 5.51 -18.66 2.87
C CYS A 68 5.43 -19.86 1.93
N SER A 69 6.57 -20.42 1.52
CA SER A 69 6.61 -21.66 0.75
C SER A 69 6.74 -22.91 1.63
N ARG A 70 6.55 -22.78 2.95
CA ARG A 70 6.68 -23.87 3.94
C ARG A 70 5.40 -24.03 4.77
N PRO A 71 5.17 -25.20 5.39
CA PRO A 71 4.01 -25.42 6.27
C PRO A 71 3.87 -24.34 7.36
N PRO A 72 2.64 -23.92 7.70
CA PRO A 72 1.34 -24.42 7.21
C PRO A 72 0.94 -23.91 5.82
N TYR A 73 1.78 -23.07 5.18
CA TYR A 73 1.60 -22.60 3.82
C TYR A 73 2.19 -23.59 2.80
N GLY A 74 2.37 -23.15 1.56
CA GLY A 74 2.87 -23.97 0.46
C GLY A 74 3.13 -23.14 -0.79
N SER A 75 3.30 -23.79 -1.95
CA SER A 75 3.61 -23.16 -3.24
C SER A 75 2.61 -22.08 -3.66
N GLY A 76 1.34 -22.20 -3.28
CA GLY A 76 0.30 -21.20 -3.58
C GLY A 76 0.40 -19.89 -2.78
N TYR A 77 1.39 -19.75 -1.89
CA TYR A 77 1.57 -18.56 -1.05
C TYR A 77 2.90 -17.85 -1.31
N GLN A 78 2.84 -16.53 -1.29
CA GLN A 78 3.98 -15.64 -1.43
C GLN A 78 4.14 -14.74 -0.20
N CYS A 79 5.35 -14.23 -0.01
CA CYS A 79 5.67 -13.28 1.03
C CYS A 79 5.41 -11.87 0.50
N ASP A 80 4.37 -11.22 1.01
CA ASP A 80 4.05 -9.82 0.76
C ASP A 80 4.61 -8.96 1.90
N GLU A 81 5.01 -7.74 1.57
CA GLU A 81 5.76 -6.85 2.45
C GLU A 81 5.23 -5.41 2.44
N TYR A 82 5.09 -4.85 3.64
CA TYR A 82 4.70 -3.48 3.88
C TYR A 82 5.67 -2.80 4.86
N PRO A 83 6.31 -1.67 4.49
CA PRO A 83 6.21 -0.96 3.21
C PRO A 83 6.74 -1.79 2.03
N PHE A 84 6.32 -1.42 0.82
CA PHE A 84 6.67 -2.13 -0.41
C PHE A 84 8.17 -2.04 -0.72
N LYS A 85 8.76 -3.06 -1.36
CA LYS A 85 10.15 -2.99 -1.85
C LYS A 85 10.44 -1.85 -2.84
N SER A 86 9.38 -1.29 -3.45
CA SER A 86 9.46 -0.17 -4.39
C SER A 86 9.70 1.18 -3.71
N VAL A 87 9.58 1.28 -2.38
CA VAL A 87 9.69 2.55 -1.64
C VAL A 87 10.97 2.66 -0.82
N ARG A 88 11.47 3.87 -0.62
CA ARG A 88 12.72 4.16 0.09
C ARG A 88 12.67 3.80 1.56
N GLU A 89 11.51 3.90 2.19
CA GLU A 89 11.31 3.58 3.61
C GLU A 89 11.64 2.12 3.93
N SER A 90 11.58 1.25 2.92
CA SER A 90 12.02 -0.15 3.01
C SER A 90 13.54 -0.33 3.19
N ASP A 91 14.36 0.70 2.96
CA ASP A 91 15.80 0.66 3.26
C ASP A 91 16.07 0.48 4.77
N ARG A 92 15.10 0.84 5.62
CA ARG A 92 15.16 0.64 7.08
C ARG A 92 15.22 -0.85 7.47
N GLY A 93 14.70 -1.74 6.62
CA GLY A 93 14.54 -3.14 6.95
C GLY A 93 13.46 -3.41 8.01
N ASN A 94 13.23 -4.68 8.33
CA ASN A 94 12.18 -5.13 9.27
C ASN A 94 10.77 -4.66 8.89
N GLN A 95 10.51 -4.51 7.59
CA GLN A 95 9.16 -4.36 7.09
C GLN A 95 8.32 -5.55 7.54
N VAL A 96 7.02 -5.29 7.65
CA VAL A 96 6.06 -6.30 8.06
C VAL A 96 5.81 -7.17 6.85
N ASN A 97 5.96 -8.48 7.02
CA ASN A 97 5.64 -9.45 6.00
C ASN A 97 4.55 -10.42 6.46
N ARG A 98 3.76 -10.89 5.50
CA ARG A 98 2.71 -11.89 5.68
C ARG A 98 2.68 -12.82 4.49
N CYS A 99 2.24 -14.06 4.74
CA CYS A 99 2.03 -15.03 3.69
C CYS A 99 0.63 -14.88 3.11
N VAL A 100 0.54 -14.53 1.83
CA VAL A 100 -0.71 -14.33 1.08
C VAL A 100 -0.77 -15.23 -0.14
N ALA A 101 -1.97 -15.50 -0.63
CA ALA A 101 -2.15 -16.22 -1.88
C ALA A 101 -1.39 -15.50 -3.01
N ALA A 102 -0.67 -16.26 -3.83
CA ALA A 102 0.19 -15.72 -4.89
C ALA A 102 -0.58 -14.77 -5.82
N ARG A 103 -1.80 -15.14 -6.23
CA ARG A 103 -2.68 -14.31 -7.06
C ARG A 103 -2.97 -12.94 -6.45
N GLN A 104 -3.26 -12.87 -5.15
CA GLN A 104 -3.53 -11.60 -4.46
C GLN A 104 -2.28 -10.71 -4.43
N ASN A 105 -1.11 -11.31 -4.18
CA ASN A 105 0.16 -10.60 -4.16
C ASN A 105 0.54 -10.08 -5.57
N ASN A 106 0.36 -10.91 -6.60
CA ASN A 106 0.59 -10.54 -7.99
C ASN A 106 -0.34 -9.40 -8.42
N ALA A 107 -1.64 -9.48 -8.09
CA ALA A 107 -2.62 -8.44 -8.39
C ALA A 107 -2.22 -7.08 -7.76
N GLN A 108 -1.84 -7.08 -6.48
CA GLN A 108 -1.33 -5.88 -5.81
C GLN A 108 -0.05 -5.34 -6.47
N GLY A 109 0.88 -6.22 -6.80
CA GLY A 109 2.13 -5.85 -7.48
C GLY A 109 1.88 -5.18 -8.83
N GLN A 110 0.93 -5.71 -9.62
CA GLN A 110 0.55 -5.15 -10.92
C GLN A 110 -0.19 -3.82 -10.77
N ALA A 111 -1.08 -3.69 -9.78
CA ALA A 111 -1.74 -2.43 -9.49
C ALA A 111 -0.73 -1.32 -9.13
N LEU A 112 0.26 -1.62 -8.27
CA LEU A 112 1.35 -0.69 -7.95
C LEU A 112 2.16 -0.31 -9.19
N ARG A 113 2.51 -1.29 -10.04
CA ARG A 113 3.26 -1.04 -11.27
C ARG A 113 2.46 -0.14 -12.22
N ASN A 114 1.19 -0.44 -12.45
CA ASN A 114 0.32 0.36 -13.31
C ASN A 114 0.21 1.79 -12.81
N PHE A 115 0.08 1.98 -11.50
CA PHE A 115 0.09 3.28 -10.86
C PHE A 115 1.41 4.04 -11.11
N TYR A 116 2.57 3.40 -10.88
CA TYR A 116 3.89 4.03 -11.04
C TYR A 116 4.24 4.47 -12.46
N TYR A 117 3.50 4.01 -13.47
CA TYR A 117 3.83 4.29 -14.88
C TYR A 117 2.67 4.86 -15.71
N SER A 118 1.46 5.00 -15.14
CA SER A 118 0.28 5.38 -15.94
C SER A 118 -0.58 6.48 -15.33
N ARG A 119 -0.29 6.95 -14.11
CA ARG A 119 -1.21 7.78 -13.32
C ARG A 119 -0.54 9.01 -12.71
N GLY A 120 -1.24 10.15 -12.64
CA GLY A 120 -0.75 11.40 -12.04
C GLY A 120 0.69 11.82 -12.37
N GLU A 121 1.41 12.24 -11.34
CA GLU A 121 2.86 12.54 -11.34
C GLU A 121 3.69 11.31 -11.76
N PHE A 122 3.12 10.12 -11.62
CA PHE A 122 3.72 8.83 -11.99
C PHE A 122 3.55 8.45 -13.48
N ARG A 123 2.89 9.25 -14.32
CA ARG A 123 2.69 8.92 -15.74
C ARG A 123 4.00 8.65 -16.51
N ASN A 124 3.95 7.71 -17.44
CA ASN A 124 5.02 7.26 -18.33
C ASN A 124 6.18 6.56 -17.63
N ARG A 125 7.14 7.32 -17.08
CA ARG A 125 8.39 6.78 -16.49
C ARG A 125 8.43 6.90 -14.97
N GLY A 126 7.31 7.34 -14.37
CA GLY A 126 7.20 7.70 -12.96
C GLY A 126 7.86 9.04 -12.63
N CYS A 127 7.24 9.85 -11.77
CA CYS A 127 7.72 11.13 -11.28
C CYS A 127 8.21 12.09 -12.39
N HIS A 128 7.49 12.24 -13.50
CA HIS A 128 7.97 13.01 -14.67
C HIS A 128 9.38 12.62 -15.15
N ASN A 129 9.74 11.34 -15.01
CA ASN A 129 11.07 10.77 -15.27
C ASN A 129 12.20 11.28 -14.33
N GLN A 130 11.84 11.92 -13.22
CA GLN A 130 12.74 12.48 -12.21
C GLN A 130 12.39 11.95 -10.79
N PRO A 131 12.58 10.65 -10.51
CA PRO A 131 12.42 10.15 -9.15
C PRO A 131 13.45 10.79 -8.19
N PRO A 132 13.14 10.94 -6.88
CA PRO A 132 11.98 10.37 -6.20
C PRO A 132 10.73 11.26 -6.20
N CYS A 133 9.56 10.66 -6.03
CA CYS A 133 8.31 11.37 -5.73
C CYS A 133 7.50 10.65 -4.64
N ARG A 134 6.54 11.37 -4.06
CA ARG A 134 5.73 10.89 -2.94
C ARG A 134 4.52 10.11 -3.46
N LEU A 135 4.22 9.00 -2.81
CA LEU A 135 2.96 8.28 -2.96
C LEU A 135 2.26 8.20 -1.61
N SER A 136 0.94 8.13 -1.64
CA SER A 136 0.13 7.82 -0.47
C SER A 136 -0.68 6.55 -0.74
N VAL A 137 -0.81 5.72 0.29
CA VAL A 137 -1.61 4.50 0.26
C VAL A 137 -2.87 4.74 1.08
N ALA A 138 -4.02 4.46 0.49
CA ALA A 138 -5.31 4.46 1.16
C ALA A 138 -5.95 3.07 1.06
N PHE A 139 -7.00 2.86 1.84
CA PHE A 139 -7.66 1.57 1.94
C PHE A 139 -9.18 1.73 1.82
N SER A 140 -9.77 1.15 0.78
CA SER A 140 -11.23 1.07 0.59
C SER A 140 -11.82 -0.11 1.35
N ASN A 141 -13.15 -0.19 1.46
CA ASN A 141 -13.87 -1.28 2.15
C ASN A 141 -13.43 -1.46 3.62
N ALA A 142 -13.06 -0.36 4.28
CA ALA A 142 -12.45 -0.40 5.60
C ALA A 142 -13.35 -0.95 6.73
N SER A 143 -14.67 -1.02 6.55
CA SER A 143 -15.58 -1.56 7.57
C SER A 143 -15.66 -3.09 7.63
N ARG A 144 -15.25 -3.81 6.57
CA ARG A 144 -15.53 -5.25 6.44
C ARG A 144 -14.53 -6.17 7.16
N LEU A 145 -13.37 -5.68 7.56
CA LEU A 145 -12.33 -6.45 8.25
C LEU A 145 -11.85 -5.75 9.53
N GLY A 146 -11.64 -6.52 10.60
CA GLY A 146 -11.25 -6.01 11.92
C GLY A 146 -9.95 -5.17 11.94
N TYR A 147 -9.08 -5.32 10.94
CA TYR A 147 -7.86 -4.52 10.78
C TYR A 147 -8.11 -3.11 10.23
N CYS A 148 -9.25 -2.88 9.59
CA CYS A 148 -9.56 -1.61 8.93
C CYS A 148 -10.60 -0.78 9.68
N GLN A 149 -11.07 -1.28 10.82
CA GLN A 149 -11.83 -0.51 11.81
C GLN A 149 -11.03 0.73 12.24
N SER A 150 -11.73 1.77 12.70
CA SER A 150 -11.13 3.00 13.25
C SER A 150 -10.06 2.66 14.30
N ARG A 151 -10.34 1.69 15.16
CA ARG A 151 -9.46 1.14 16.19
C ARG A 151 -9.29 -0.37 16.00
N PRO A 152 -8.37 -0.81 15.13
CA PRO A 152 -8.21 -2.24 14.89
C PRO A 152 -7.61 -2.94 16.10
N ASN A 153 -7.98 -4.20 16.30
CA ASN A 153 -7.27 -5.06 17.23
C ASN A 153 -5.92 -5.47 16.62
N CYS A 154 -4.84 -4.79 17.00
CA CYS A 154 -3.48 -5.06 16.53
C CYS A 154 -2.83 -6.33 17.10
N ARG A 155 -3.64 -7.34 17.44
CA ARG A 155 -3.16 -8.65 17.85
C ARG A 155 -2.65 -9.42 16.63
N ASN A 156 -1.35 -9.71 16.64
CA ASN A 156 -0.74 -10.64 15.68
C ASN A 156 -1.57 -11.94 15.63
N ASP A 157 -2.08 -12.23 14.44
CA ASP A 157 -2.95 -13.37 14.13
C ASP A 157 -2.17 -14.66 13.82
N GLY A 158 -0.85 -14.63 13.95
CA GLY A 158 0.05 -15.73 13.62
C GLY A 158 0.64 -15.65 12.22
N ASN A 159 0.23 -14.67 11.40
CA ASN A 159 0.80 -14.47 10.06
C ASN A 159 1.71 -13.23 9.96
N GLU A 160 1.73 -12.31 10.94
CA GLU A 160 2.57 -11.10 10.89
C GLU A 160 4.00 -11.35 11.37
N TYR A 161 4.97 -11.14 10.49
CA TYR A 161 6.39 -11.30 10.79
C TYR A 161 7.17 -10.08 10.33
N THR A 162 8.37 -9.93 10.86
CA THR A 162 9.46 -9.16 10.25
C THR A 162 10.61 -10.12 10.00
N ARG A 163 11.71 -9.64 9.42
CA ARG A 163 12.96 -10.42 9.34
C ARG A 163 13.43 -10.92 10.70
N SER A 164 13.12 -10.21 11.77
CA SER A 164 13.54 -10.54 13.13
C SER A 164 12.62 -11.55 13.85
N GLY A 165 11.54 -12.01 13.20
CA GLY A 165 10.59 -12.98 13.77
C GLY A 165 9.16 -12.42 13.83
N PRO A 166 8.27 -13.02 14.65
CA PRO A 166 6.90 -12.54 14.79
C PRO A 166 6.86 -11.05 15.13
N ALA A 167 6.08 -10.28 14.38
CA ALA A 167 6.04 -8.85 14.55
C ALA A 167 5.32 -8.50 15.87
N ARG A 168 5.99 -7.76 16.77
CA ARG A 168 5.45 -7.28 18.05
C ARG A 168 4.63 -5.99 17.85
N ARG A 169 3.69 -5.71 18.75
CA ARG A 169 2.70 -4.62 18.60
C ARG A 169 3.31 -3.27 18.98
N ASP A 170 3.03 -2.25 18.19
CA ASP A 170 3.18 -0.84 18.59
C ASP A 170 1.81 -0.14 18.53
N GLU A 171 1.71 1.05 19.12
CA GLU A 171 0.48 1.83 19.32
C GLU A 171 -0.32 2.10 18.02
N VAL A 172 -1.63 2.22 18.18
CA VAL A 172 -2.57 2.56 17.09
C VAL A 172 -2.52 4.06 16.84
N GLN A 173 -2.24 4.49 15.61
CA GLN A 173 -2.44 5.89 15.21
C GLN A 173 -3.93 6.22 15.06
N GLU A 174 -4.32 7.43 15.45
CA GLU A 174 -5.64 7.98 15.13
C GLU A 174 -5.86 8.00 13.62
N SER A 175 -7.10 7.73 13.22
CA SER A 175 -7.46 7.37 11.84
C SER A 175 -8.44 8.37 11.26
N GLU A 176 -8.11 8.94 10.10
CA GLU A 176 -9.03 9.77 9.30
C GLU A 176 -9.67 8.92 8.19
N PHE A 177 -10.98 9.11 8.02
CA PHE A 177 -11.76 8.51 6.95
C PHE A 177 -12.25 9.58 5.98
N PHE A 178 -12.32 9.23 4.70
CA PHE A 178 -12.70 10.13 3.63
C PHE A 178 -13.75 9.47 2.75
N ARG A 179 -14.67 10.27 2.21
CA ARG A 179 -15.65 9.82 1.21
C ARG A 179 -15.19 10.27 -0.17
N LEU A 180 -15.22 9.35 -1.11
CA LEU A 180 -14.99 9.61 -2.53
C LEU A 180 -16.27 10.04 -3.24
N ALA A 181 -16.15 10.62 -4.44
CA ALA A 181 -17.31 11.03 -5.24
C ALA A 181 -18.20 9.85 -5.64
N SER A 182 -17.64 8.64 -5.82
CA SER A 182 -18.42 7.40 -5.99
C SER A 182 -19.28 7.01 -4.78
N GLY A 183 -19.04 7.62 -3.61
CA GLY A 183 -19.65 7.26 -2.35
C GLY A 183 -18.82 6.28 -1.52
N THR A 184 -17.75 5.70 -2.08
CA THR A 184 -16.81 4.81 -1.38
C THR A 184 -16.16 5.53 -0.17
N VAL A 185 -16.02 4.81 0.95
CA VAL A 185 -15.29 5.31 2.12
C VAL A 185 -13.89 4.73 2.14
N LEU A 186 -12.91 5.62 2.27
CA LEU A 186 -11.49 5.31 2.37
C LEU A 186 -10.96 5.58 3.76
N PHE A 187 -10.07 4.72 4.20
CA PHE A 187 -9.14 5.00 5.28
C PHE A 187 -7.83 5.55 4.68
N ALA A 188 -7.44 6.77 5.06
CA ALA A 188 -6.24 7.44 4.53
C ALA A 188 -5.53 8.27 5.63
N PRO A 189 -4.75 7.64 6.51
CA PRO A 189 -4.14 8.30 7.69
C PRO A 189 -2.97 9.23 7.34
N GLY A 190 -2.65 9.39 6.05
CA GLY A 190 -1.41 9.98 5.55
C GLY A 190 -1.49 11.47 5.21
N GLY A 191 -2.54 12.17 5.65
CA GLY A 191 -2.77 13.59 5.34
C GLY A 191 -3.47 13.83 3.99
N ALA A 192 -4.39 12.94 3.61
CA ALA A 192 -5.25 13.16 2.44
C ALA A 192 -6.17 14.39 2.67
N ARG A 193 -6.58 15.06 1.59
CA ARG A 193 -7.39 16.27 1.64
C ARG A 193 -8.56 16.20 0.67
N ILE A 194 -9.61 16.95 0.97
CA ILE A 194 -10.71 17.16 0.02
C ILE A 194 -10.15 17.74 -1.28
N GLY A 195 -10.55 17.14 -2.41
CA GLY A 195 -10.07 17.46 -3.74
C GLY A 195 -8.88 16.62 -4.22
N ASP A 196 -8.18 15.90 -3.34
CA ASP A 196 -7.13 14.96 -3.77
C ASP A 196 -7.78 13.84 -4.60
N VAL A 197 -7.14 13.48 -5.72
CA VAL A 197 -7.58 12.39 -6.59
C VAL A 197 -7.02 11.07 -6.05
N VAL A 198 -7.91 10.10 -5.85
CA VAL A 198 -7.53 8.74 -5.47
C VAL A 198 -7.67 7.81 -6.66
N TYR A 199 -6.63 7.03 -6.90
CA TYR A 199 -6.62 5.97 -7.90
C TYR A 199 -7.12 4.69 -7.22
N HIS A 200 -8.42 4.44 -7.32
CA HIS A 200 -9.08 3.31 -6.69
C HIS A 200 -8.95 2.05 -7.55
N VAL A 201 -8.32 1.02 -7.00
CA VAL A 201 -8.17 -0.29 -7.66
C VAL A 201 -9.37 -1.17 -7.30
N SER A 202 -10.11 -1.60 -8.31
CA SER A 202 -11.24 -2.53 -8.21
C SER A 202 -11.06 -3.70 -9.19
N PHE A 203 -11.82 -4.76 -9.01
CA PHE A 203 -11.80 -5.93 -9.89
C PHE A 203 -13.22 -6.16 -10.41
N ARG A 204 -13.38 -6.36 -11.74
CA ARG A 204 -14.72 -6.56 -12.34
C ARG A 204 -15.39 -7.81 -11.80
N ASN A 205 -14.60 -8.84 -11.50
CA ASN A 205 -15.02 -10.03 -10.79
C ASN A 205 -14.09 -10.32 -9.61
N GLU A 206 -14.56 -10.06 -8.38
CA GLU A 206 -13.79 -10.30 -7.15
C GLU A 206 -13.58 -11.80 -6.88
N THR A 207 -14.42 -12.69 -7.41
CA THR A 207 -14.29 -14.15 -7.19
C THR A 207 -13.03 -14.72 -7.84
N LEU A 208 -12.51 -14.08 -8.89
CA LEU A 208 -11.26 -14.47 -9.54
C LEU A 208 -10.03 -14.33 -8.61
N LEU A 209 -10.14 -13.54 -7.53
CA LEU A 209 -9.12 -13.44 -6.49
C LEU A 209 -9.28 -14.48 -5.38
N GLU A 210 -10.43 -15.13 -5.30
CA GLU A 210 -10.81 -16.10 -4.26
C GLU A 210 -10.79 -17.56 -4.75
N GLU A 211 -10.83 -17.79 -6.06
CA GLU A 211 -10.71 -19.12 -6.65
C GLU A 211 -9.34 -19.72 -6.28
N ARG A 212 -9.40 -20.69 -5.35
CA ARG A 212 -8.26 -21.50 -4.92
C ARG A 212 -7.91 -22.43 -6.07
N ASP A 213 -6.93 -22.06 -6.86
CA ASP A 213 -6.33 -23.00 -7.79
C ASP A 213 -5.57 -24.05 -7.00
N VAL A 214 -6.24 -25.18 -6.79
CA VAL A 214 -5.60 -26.48 -6.68
C VAL A 214 -5.19 -26.86 -8.11
N VAL A 215 -4.23 -26.15 -8.70
CA VAL A 215 -3.64 -26.55 -9.97
C VAL A 215 -2.13 -26.40 -9.86
N ASP A 216 -1.49 -27.55 -9.91
CA ASP A 216 -0.06 -27.75 -9.99
C ASP A 216 0.38 -27.24 -11.38
N GLY A 217 0.82 -25.99 -11.47
CA GLY A 217 1.29 -25.41 -12.73
C GLY A 217 1.51 -23.91 -12.66
N GLU A 218 2.75 -23.50 -12.85
CA GLU A 218 3.13 -22.11 -13.17
C GLU A 218 2.55 -21.76 -14.55
N ASN A 219 1.26 -21.41 -14.63
CA ASN A 219 0.68 -20.86 -15.85
C ASN A 219 0.70 -19.34 -15.78
N ASP A 220 1.55 -18.71 -16.58
CA ASP A 220 1.61 -17.25 -16.78
C ASP A 220 0.27 -16.67 -17.28
N ASP A 221 -0.59 -17.50 -17.88
CA ASP A 221 -1.91 -17.12 -18.41
C ASP A 221 -2.89 -16.63 -17.32
N ASP A 222 -2.74 -17.08 -16.07
CA ASP A 222 -3.62 -16.68 -14.97
C ASP A 222 -3.33 -15.26 -14.46
N ASP A 223 -2.07 -14.82 -14.56
CA ASP A 223 -1.68 -13.46 -14.19
C ASP A 223 -2.23 -12.43 -15.18
N ASP A 224 -2.35 -12.80 -16.47
CA ASP A 224 -2.95 -11.97 -17.51
C ASP A 224 -4.47 -11.79 -17.29
N ALA A 225 -5.19 -12.86 -16.91
CA ALA A 225 -6.61 -12.79 -16.58
C ALA A 225 -6.90 -11.86 -15.38
N VAL A 226 -6.03 -11.85 -14.36
CA VAL A 226 -6.14 -10.95 -13.22
C VAL A 226 -5.89 -9.48 -13.63
N VAL A 227 -4.95 -9.24 -14.55
CA VAL A 227 -4.66 -7.90 -15.07
C VAL A 227 -5.81 -7.38 -15.92
N GLU A 228 -6.39 -8.19 -16.80
CA GLU A 228 -7.55 -7.81 -17.62
C GLU A 228 -8.81 -7.53 -16.78
N ASN A 229 -8.92 -8.18 -15.61
CA ASN A 229 -10.01 -8.01 -14.67
C ASN A 229 -9.83 -6.78 -13.77
N MET A 230 -8.64 -6.20 -13.69
CA MET A 230 -8.33 -5.05 -12.84
C MET A 230 -8.82 -3.75 -13.48
N GLN A 231 -9.58 -2.97 -12.71
CA GLN A 231 -9.95 -1.59 -13.04
C GLN A 231 -9.27 -0.62 -12.07
N VAL A 232 -8.85 0.52 -12.61
CA VAL A 232 -8.30 1.62 -11.83
C VAL A 232 -9.03 2.89 -12.22
N ASP A 233 -9.84 3.39 -11.30
CA ASP A 233 -10.67 4.56 -11.48
C ASP A 233 -10.06 5.76 -10.75
N GLU A 234 -10.15 6.94 -11.35
CA GLU A 234 -9.79 8.21 -10.72
C GLU A 234 -11.02 8.77 -10.01
N ASP A 235 -10.96 8.86 -8.68
CA ASP A 235 -12.11 9.23 -7.86
C ASP A 235 -11.69 10.25 -6.78
N PRO A 236 -12.20 11.49 -6.83
CA PRO A 236 -11.75 12.54 -5.93
C PRO A 236 -12.37 12.40 -4.53
N ILE A 237 -11.61 12.82 -3.52
CA ILE A 237 -12.12 12.97 -2.15
C ILE A 237 -13.07 14.15 -2.09
N VAL A 238 -14.29 13.93 -1.61
CA VAL A 238 -15.34 14.97 -1.53
C VAL A 238 -15.69 15.37 -0.10
N ALA A 239 -15.40 14.52 0.90
CA ALA A 239 -15.69 14.83 2.30
C ALA A 239 -14.79 14.06 3.27
N VAL A 240 -14.59 14.62 4.46
CA VAL A 240 -14.10 13.89 5.64
C VAL A 240 -15.29 13.15 6.26
N VAL A 241 -15.06 11.94 6.76
CA VAL A 241 -16.04 11.11 7.45
C VAL A 241 -15.60 10.96 8.90
N GLU A 242 -16.42 11.44 9.83
CA GLU A 242 -16.22 11.17 11.26
C GLU A 242 -16.62 9.72 11.56
N GLY A 243 -15.72 8.97 12.22
CA GLY A 243 -16.02 7.67 12.83
C GLY A 243 -16.86 6.71 11.98
N TRP A 244 -16.22 5.97 11.05
CA TRP A 244 -16.94 4.95 10.28
C TRP A 244 -17.04 3.64 11.08
N MET A 245 -18.16 3.53 11.82
CA MET A 245 -18.69 2.38 12.57
C MET A 245 -17.82 1.78 13.69
N ASP A 246 -17.93 2.42 14.87
CA ASP A 246 -18.07 1.73 16.17
C ASP A 246 -19.54 1.30 16.40
N GLU A 247 -20.26 0.86 15.36
CA GLU A 247 -21.62 0.32 15.52
C GLU A 247 -21.56 -1.17 15.86
N ASN A 248 -21.10 -1.44 17.08
CA ASN A 248 -21.37 -2.67 17.82
C ASN A 248 -21.72 -2.35 19.28
N GLU A 249 -22.37 -1.21 19.52
CA GLU A 249 -23.15 -1.01 20.73
C GLU A 249 -24.63 -1.30 20.43
N GLY A 250 -25.05 -2.52 20.78
CA GLY A 250 -26.46 -2.88 20.96
C GLY A 250 -27.01 -3.84 19.91
N PHE A 251 -26.93 -5.15 20.18
CA PHE A 251 -28.08 -6.00 20.56
C PHE A 251 -27.57 -7.30 21.19
#